data_AF-A0A7S3KEN8-F1
#
_entry.id   AF-A0A7S3KEN8-F1
#
_cell.length_a   1.000
_cell.length_b   1.000
_cell.length_c   1.000
_cell.angle_alpha   90.00
_cell.angle_beta   90.00
_cell.angle_gamma   90.00
#
_symmetry.space_group_name_H-M   'P 1'
#
loop_
_entity.id
_entity.type
_entity.pdbx_description
1 polymer ?
#
loop_
_entity_poly.entity_id
_entity_poly.type
_entity_poly.pdbx_seq_one_letter_code
_entity_poly.pdbx_strand_id
1 'polypeptide(L)'
;QLEAAAKAQHYVTDIQKSVFYTLMSSEDYLDAFQNIQKLGLKKKQERDIIKVIIQCCVQEKVYNKYYALILKKLCDGDKTFQYSCKYTLWDYLKIIDDLGVRKIANLARIYGHLFSKTSIPINMLKYIDFYDEINKFQRLFLNVVMDEIFYSKTTPKGTSSGGEFKVAAKTITAVFEKIKTNTDIGEFKDGLS
;
A
#
# COMPACT_ATOMS: atom_id res chain seq x y z
N GLN A 1 -3.47 8.45 26.74
CA GLN A 1 -4.41 8.19 25.63
C GLN A 1 -3.75 7.41 24.48
N LEU A 2 -2.55 7.79 24.01
CA LEU A 2 -1.85 7.07 22.93
C LEU A 2 -1.45 5.63 23.28
N GLU A 3 -1.09 5.36 24.54
CA GLU A 3 -0.71 4.01 24.98
C GLU A 3 -1.87 2.99 24.89
N ALA A 4 -3.09 3.42 25.17
CA ALA A 4 -4.28 2.59 25.02
C ALA A 4 -4.57 2.27 23.55
N ALA A 5 -4.36 3.24 22.64
CA ALA A 5 -4.50 3.05 21.20
C ALA A 5 -3.41 2.11 20.64
N ALA A 6 -2.17 2.22 21.12
CA ALA A 6 -1.09 1.31 20.75
C ALA A 6 -1.38 -0.14 21.18
N LYS A 7 -1.91 -0.32 22.40
CA LYS A 7 -2.34 -1.63 22.90
C LYS A 7 -3.51 -2.21 22.11
N ALA A 8 -4.48 -1.37 21.71
CA ALA A 8 -5.61 -1.78 20.87
C ALA A 8 -5.19 -2.19 19.45
N GLN A 9 -4.04 -1.70 18.98
CA GLN A 9 -3.44 -2.11 17.71
C GLN A 9 -2.43 -3.26 17.86
N HIS A 10 -2.34 -3.88 19.04
CA HIS A 10 -1.44 -4.99 19.34
C HIS A 10 0.04 -4.68 19.05
N TYR A 11 0.48 -3.43 19.26
CA TYR A 11 1.89 -3.09 19.18
C TYR A 11 2.65 -3.64 20.38
N VAL A 12 3.45 -4.68 20.14
CA VAL A 12 4.15 -5.42 21.18
C VAL A 12 5.56 -4.88 21.38
N THR A 13 6.20 -4.37 20.32
CA THR A 13 7.60 -3.90 20.39
C THR A 13 7.69 -2.40 20.68
N ASP A 14 8.74 -1.98 21.37
CA ASP A 14 9.00 -0.56 21.65
C ASP A 14 9.21 0.27 20.38
N ILE A 15 9.60 -0.39 19.29
CA ILE A 15 9.76 0.22 17.97
C ILE A 15 8.40 0.51 17.36
N GLN A 16 7.46 -0.43 17.43
CA GLN A 16 6.10 -0.21 16.94
C GLN A 16 5.43 0.94 17.69
N LYS A 17 5.61 1.00 19.01
CA LYS A 17 5.13 2.11 19.85
C LYS A 17 5.81 3.43 19.50
N SER A 18 7.14 3.45 19.33
CA SER A 18 7.89 4.66 18.96
C SER A 18 7.45 5.22 17.60
N VAL A 19 7.28 4.36 16.59
CA VAL A 19 6.77 4.78 15.27
C VAL A 19 5.34 5.29 15.41
N PHE A 20 4.47 4.59 16.14
CA PHE A 20 3.09 5.03 16.38
C PHE A 20 3.04 6.41 17.06
N TYR A 21 3.79 6.61 18.13
CA TYR A 21 3.84 7.90 18.83
C TYR A 21 4.35 9.01 17.91
N THR A 22 5.42 8.74 17.16
CA THR A 22 5.95 9.69 16.16
C THR A 22 4.87 10.07 15.14
N LEU A 23 4.12 9.10 14.61
CA LEU A 23 3.05 9.36 13.64
C LEU A 23 1.91 10.21 14.22
N MET A 24 1.58 10.02 15.50
CA MET A 24 0.46 10.72 16.16
C MET A 24 0.85 12.10 16.70
N SER A 25 2.15 12.34 16.96
CA SER A 25 2.65 13.60 17.51
C SER A 25 3.21 14.57 16.47
N SER A 26 3.44 14.12 15.24
CA SER A 26 3.99 14.96 14.17
C SER A 26 2.96 15.93 13.62
N GLU A 27 3.41 17.13 13.25
CA GLU A 27 2.53 18.20 12.75
C GLU A 27 2.04 17.92 11.33
N ASP A 28 2.93 17.44 10.47
CA ASP A 28 2.65 17.08 9.10
C ASP A 28 3.43 15.84 8.63
N TYR A 29 3.22 15.44 7.38
CA TYR A 29 3.85 14.23 6.82
C TYR A 29 5.36 14.37 6.62
N LEU A 30 5.90 15.58 6.46
CA LEU A 30 7.34 15.82 6.30
C LEU A 30 8.05 15.72 7.65
N ASP A 31 7.48 16.34 8.67
CA ASP A 31 7.95 16.24 10.05
C ASP A 31 7.93 14.78 10.51
N ALA A 32 6.82 14.06 10.28
CA ALA A 32 6.71 12.64 10.59
C ALA A 32 7.78 11.79 9.88
N PHE A 33 7.99 12.03 8.59
CA PHE A 33 9.03 11.34 7.83
C PHE A 33 10.42 11.59 8.40
N GLN A 34 10.77 12.85 8.70
CA GLN A 34 12.06 13.20 9.28
C GLN A 34 12.26 12.57 10.66
N ASN A 35 11.24 12.59 11.51
CA ASN A 35 11.32 12.03 12.85
C ASN A 35 11.42 10.51 12.84
N ILE A 36 10.72 9.83 11.92
CA ILE A 36 10.88 8.38 11.69
C ILE A 36 12.31 8.06 11.25
N GLN A 37 12.91 8.85 10.35
CA GLN A 37 14.30 8.62 9.92
C GLN A 37 15.32 8.80 11.05
N LYS A 38 15.05 9.72 11.99
CA LYS A 38 15.90 9.93 13.17
C LYS A 38 15.88 8.77 14.18
N LEU A 39 14.91 7.86 14.10
CA LEU A 39 14.85 6.69 15.00
C LEU A 39 16.03 5.71 14.81
N GLY A 40 16.79 5.81 13.72
CA GLY A 40 18.04 5.05 13.53
C GLY A 40 17.86 3.53 13.55
N LEU A 41 16.72 3.05 13.06
CA LEU A 41 16.32 1.65 13.14
C LEU A 41 17.18 0.74 12.24
N LYS A 42 17.45 -0.49 12.70
CA LYS A 42 18.18 -1.49 11.91
C LYS A 42 17.27 -2.06 10.80
N LYS A 43 17.83 -2.56 9.70
CA LYS A 43 17.08 -3.16 8.57
C LYS A 43 15.94 -4.13 8.92
N LYS A 44 16.10 -4.94 9.98
CA LYS A 44 15.03 -5.86 10.44
C LYS A 44 13.83 -5.12 11.05
N GLN A 45 14.10 -3.98 11.68
CA GLN A 45 13.14 -3.11 12.39
C GLN A 45 12.45 -2.12 11.43
N GLU A 46 13.07 -1.80 10.30
CA GLU A 46 12.47 -0.97 9.25
C GLU A 46 11.16 -1.56 8.68
N ARG A 47 11.01 -2.89 8.73
CA ARG A 47 9.76 -3.56 8.35
C ARG A 47 8.60 -3.17 9.25
N ASP A 48 8.86 -2.96 10.54
CA ASP A 48 7.84 -2.55 11.51
C ASP A 48 7.35 -1.13 11.24
N ILE A 49 8.21 -0.25 10.70
CA ILE A 49 7.82 1.11 10.30
C ILE A 49 6.65 1.05 9.30
N ILE A 50 6.84 0.29 8.22
CA ILE A 50 5.83 0.16 7.16
C ILE A 50 4.55 -0.49 7.67
N LYS A 51 4.67 -1.55 8.47
CA LYS A 51 3.52 -2.23 9.07
C LYS A 51 2.70 -1.28 9.94
N VAL A 52 3.35 -0.52 10.83
CA VAL A 52 2.68 0.43 11.72
C VAL A 52 1.97 1.52 10.92
N ILE A 53 2.64 2.13 9.93
CA ILE A 53 2.05 3.19 9.11
C ILE A 53 0.79 2.69 8.37
N ILE A 54 0.88 1.53 7.72
CA ILE A 54 -0.26 0.94 6.98
C ILE A 54 -1.38 0.58 7.95
N GLN A 55 -1.06 -0.04 9.09
CA GLN A 55 -2.05 -0.44 10.07
C GLN A 55 -2.79 0.76 10.66
N CYS A 56 -2.08 1.86 10.97
CA CYS A 56 -2.72 3.10 11.40
C CYS A 56 -3.73 3.59 10.36
N CYS A 57 -3.33 3.68 9.10
CA CYS A 57 -4.20 4.16 8.05
C CYS A 57 -5.40 3.23 7.77
N VAL A 58 -5.22 1.91 7.88
CA VAL A 58 -6.32 0.93 7.76
C VAL A 58 -7.35 1.12 8.88
N GLN A 59 -6.88 1.48 10.08
CA GLN A 59 -7.76 1.67 11.24
C GLN A 59 -8.50 3.02 11.25
N GLU A 60 -8.06 4.01 10.47
CA GLU A 60 -8.69 5.33 10.38
C GLU A 60 -10.17 5.30 9.99
N LYS A 61 -10.99 6.14 10.62
CA LYS A 61 -12.42 6.24 10.29
C LYS A 61 -12.66 6.71 8.85
N VAL A 62 -11.81 7.62 8.38
CA VAL A 62 -11.80 8.17 7.01
C VAL A 62 -10.37 8.10 6.49
N TYR A 63 -10.20 7.73 5.22
CA TYR A 63 -8.88 7.67 4.61
C TYR A 63 -8.13 9.00 4.78
N ASN A 64 -6.92 8.92 5.34
CA ASN A 64 -6.06 10.06 5.55
C ASN A 64 -4.81 9.96 4.66
N LYS A 65 -4.67 10.89 3.72
CA LYS A 65 -3.56 10.93 2.75
C LYS A 65 -2.19 11.14 3.41
N TYR A 66 -2.14 11.65 4.64
CA TYR A 66 -0.93 11.78 5.47
C TYR A 66 -0.05 10.53 5.42
N TYR A 67 -0.62 9.35 5.69
CA TYR A 67 0.13 8.09 5.73
C TYR A 67 0.70 7.69 4.36
N ALA A 68 -0.06 7.92 3.28
CA ALA A 68 0.38 7.61 1.92
C ALA A 68 1.57 8.47 1.49
N LEU A 69 1.60 9.75 1.90
CA LEU A 69 2.72 10.65 1.60
C LEU A 69 4.01 10.24 2.33
N ILE A 70 3.90 9.78 3.58
CA ILE A 70 5.05 9.25 4.33
C ILE A 70 5.59 7.98 3.65
N LEU A 71 4.71 7.02 3.36
CA LEU A 71 5.10 5.77 2.67
C LEU A 71 5.75 6.05 1.32
N LYS A 72 5.25 7.04 0.57
CA LYS A 72 5.84 7.47 -0.69
C LYS A 72 7.30 7.89 -0.51
N LYS A 73 7.57 8.81 0.42
CA LYS A 73 8.94 9.29 0.67
C LYS A 73 9.88 8.18 1.14
N LEU A 74 9.39 7.27 1.97
CA LEU A 74 10.16 6.08 2.39
C LEU A 74 10.49 5.19 1.19
N CYS A 75 9.50 4.85 0.37
CA CYS A 75 9.67 3.97 -0.79
C CYS A 75 10.54 4.57 -1.89
N ASP A 76 10.53 5.90 -2.06
CA ASP A 76 11.40 6.60 -3.01
C ASP A 76 12.87 6.58 -2.56
N GLY A 77 13.14 6.51 -1.25
CA GLY A 77 14.48 6.52 -0.68
C GLY A 77 15.17 5.17 -0.63
N ASP A 78 14.45 4.10 -0.25
CA ASP A 78 15.02 2.75 -0.10
C ASP A 78 14.05 1.65 -0.57
N LYS A 79 14.56 0.75 -1.44
CA LYS A 79 13.81 -0.42 -1.94
C LYS A 79 13.39 -1.37 -0.82
N THR A 80 14.07 -1.38 0.31
CA THR A 80 13.72 -2.16 1.52
C THR A 80 12.30 -1.82 2.00
N PHE A 81 11.90 -0.56 1.90
CA PHE A 81 10.54 -0.13 2.23
C PHE A 81 9.52 -0.60 1.19
N GLN A 82 9.88 -0.65 -0.09
CA GLN A 82 9.01 -1.22 -1.14
C GLN A 82 8.77 -2.71 -0.91
N TYR A 83 9.80 -3.49 -0.55
CA TYR A 83 9.64 -4.89 -0.19
C TYR A 83 8.75 -5.06 1.05
N SER A 84 8.92 -4.21 2.05
CA SER A 84 8.08 -4.25 3.26
C SER A 84 6.61 -3.91 2.97
N CYS A 85 6.35 -2.96 2.05
CA CYS A 85 4.99 -2.66 1.58
C CYS A 85 4.39 -3.85 0.82
N LYS A 86 5.20 -4.53 0.01
CA LYS A 86 4.79 -5.75 -0.71
C LYS A 86 4.33 -6.86 0.24
N TYR A 87 5.15 -7.19 1.24
CA TYR A 87 4.82 -8.23 2.21
C TYR A 87 3.60 -7.84 3.04
N THR A 88 3.51 -6.58 3.45
CA THR A 88 2.36 -6.08 4.20
C THR A 88 1.08 -6.17 3.38
N LEU A 89 1.11 -5.84 2.08
CA LEU A 89 -0.04 -6.01 1.19
C LEU A 89 -0.48 -7.47 1.14
N TRP A 90 0.48 -8.36 0.91
CA TRP A 90 0.23 -9.80 0.82
C TRP A 90 -0.41 -10.34 2.09
N ASP A 91 0.07 -9.93 3.26
CA ASP A 91 -0.51 -10.33 4.54
C ASP A 91 -1.96 -9.84 4.69
N TYR A 92 -2.28 -8.61 4.27
CA TYR A 92 -3.65 -8.10 4.29
C TYR A 92 -4.57 -8.79 3.26
N LEU A 93 -4.05 -9.14 2.08
CA LEU A 93 -4.83 -9.82 1.04
C LEU A 93 -5.27 -11.22 1.47
N LYS A 94 -4.48 -11.93 2.29
CA LYS A 94 -4.85 -13.25 2.84
C LYS A 94 -6.04 -13.21 3.79
N ILE A 95 -6.17 -12.12 4.54
CA ILE A 95 -7.22 -11.94 5.56
C ILE A 95 -8.31 -10.98 5.07
N ILE A 96 -8.34 -10.65 3.78
CA ILE A 96 -9.19 -9.59 3.24
C ILE A 96 -10.67 -9.84 3.48
N ASP A 97 -11.07 -11.11 3.54
CA ASP A 97 -12.45 -11.54 3.77
C ASP A 97 -12.92 -11.27 5.21
N ASP A 98 -11.97 -11.18 6.16
CA ASP A 98 -12.22 -10.85 7.56
C ASP A 98 -12.17 -9.32 7.82
N LEU A 99 -11.79 -8.53 6.81
CA LEU A 99 -11.70 -7.08 6.93
C LEU A 99 -13.06 -6.41 6.65
N GLY A 100 -13.42 -5.45 7.50
CA GLY A 100 -14.55 -4.57 7.20
C GLY A 100 -14.32 -3.72 5.95
N VAL A 101 -15.39 -3.42 5.20
CA VAL A 101 -15.38 -2.62 3.95
C VAL A 101 -14.55 -1.35 4.06
N ARG A 102 -14.65 -0.61 5.18
CA ARG A 102 -13.85 0.60 5.45
C ARG A 102 -12.35 0.32 5.43
N LYS A 103 -11.92 -0.74 6.10
CA LYS A 103 -10.50 -1.14 6.20
C LYS A 103 -9.95 -1.49 4.82
N ILE A 104 -10.73 -2.23 4.04
CA ILE A 104 -10.39 -2.57 2.64
C ILE A 104 -10.25 -1.30 1.80
N ALA A 105 -11.21 -0.38 1.89
CA ALA A 105 -11.17 0.88 1.14
C ALA A 105 -9.97 1.75 1.51
N ASN A 106 -9.63 1.86 2.80
CA ASN A 106 -8.45 2.61 3.24
C ASN A 106 -7.16 1.97 2.73
N LEU A 107 -7.03 0.64 2.85
CA LEU A 107 -5.89 -0.12 2.33
C LEU A 107 -5.75 0.12 0.82
N ALA A 108 -6.83 -0.05 0.07
CA ALA A 108 -6.86 0.15 -1.38
C ALA A 108 -6.43 1.56 -1.80
N ARG A 109 -6.90 2.61 -1.11
CA ARG A 109 -6.49 4.00 -1.40
C ARG A 109 -5.00 4.26 -1.14
N ILE A 110 -4.42 3.70 -0.07
CA ILE A 110 -2.96 3.80 0.14
C ILE A 110 -2.21 3.18 -1.03
N TYR A 111 -2.53 1.93 -1.39
CA TYR A 111 -1.81 1.23 -2.45
C TYR A 111 -2.04 1.86 -3.83
N GLY A 112 -3.27 2.30 -4.11
CA GLY A 112 -3.58 3.08 -5.32
C GLY A 112 -2.73 4.35 -5.43
N HIS A 113 -2.54 5.08 -4.32
CA HIS A 113 -1.65 6.25 -4.29
C HIS A 113 -0.20 5.87 -4.60
N LEU A 114 0.33 4.81 -3.97
CA LEU A 114 1.71 4.37 -4.14
C LEU A 114 2.00 3.82 -5.55
N PHE A 115 1.03 3.13 -6.16
CA PHE A 115 1.12 2.67 -7.55
C PHE A 115 1.05 3.83 -8.54
N SER A 116 0.13 4.78 -8.34
CA SER A 116 -0.03 5.95 -9.22
C SER A 116 1.23 6.81 -9.29
N LYS A 117 1.90 6.99 -8.13
CA LYS A 117 3.14 7.77 -8.05
C LYS A 117 4.41 6.98 -8.34
N THR A 118 4.27 5.74 -8.82
CA THR A 118 5.37 4.83 -9.20
C THR A 118 6.39 4.55 -8.09
N SER A 119 6.05 4.85 -6.82
CA SER A 119 6.90 4.52 -5.66
C SER A 119 6.95 3.03 -5.41
N ILE A 120 5.92 2.30 -5.87
CA ILE A 120 5.82 0.86 -5.80
C ILE A 120 5.34 0.31 -7.15
N PRO A 121 5.94 -0.78 -7.67
CA PRO A 121 5.49 -1.38 -8.91
C PRO A 121 4.11 -2.05 -8.78
N ILE A 122 3.24 -1.80 -9.77
CA ILE A 122 1.88 -2.35 -9.83
C ILE A 122 1.83 -3.89 -9.96
N ASN A 123 2.94 -4.52 -10.34
CA ASN A 123 3.06 -5.98 -10.43
C ASN A 123 2.83 -6.69 -9.08
N MET A 124 2.80 -5.96 -7.96
CA MET A 124 2.41 -6.52 -6.66
C MET A 124 0.94 -6.95 -6.61
N LEU A 125 0.07 -6.49 -7.52
CA LEU A 125 -1.30 -6.98 -7.59
C LEU A 125 -1.39 -8.46 -7.98
N LYS A 126 -0.30 -9.07 -8.51
CA LYS A 126 -0.25 -10.49 -8.88
C LYS A 126 -0.54 -11.48 -7.74
N TYR A 127 -0.55 -10.99 -6.50
CA TYR A 127 -0.89 -11.80 -5.32
C TYR A 127 -2.40 -11.97 -5.12
N ILE A 128 -3.22 -11.27 -5.90
CA ILE A 128 -4.63 -11.59 -6.04
C ILE A 128 -4.71 -12.71 -7.08
N ASP A 129 -5.35 -13.80 -6.71
CA ASP A 129 -5.62 -14.87 -7.65
C ASP A 129 -6.64 -14.37 -8.69
N PHE A 130 -6.19 -14.20 -9.92
CA PHE A 130 -7.03 -13.81 -11.06
C PHE A 130 -7.48 -15.02 -11.89
N TYR A 131 -6.98 -16.22 -11.57
CA TYR A 131 -7.38 -17.46 -12.24
C TYR A 131 -8.66 -18.03 -11.63
N ASP A 132 -8.78 -17.94 -10.30
CA ASP A 132 -10.00 -18.28 -9.57
C ASP A 132 -11.00 -17.11 -9.51
N GLU A 133 -12.22 -17.38 -9.04
CA GLU A 133 -13.26 -16.36 -8.90
C GLU A 133 -12.83 -15.29 -7.89
N ILE A 134 -12.61 -14.06 -8.39
CA ILE A 134 -12.32 -12.90 -7.56
C ILE A 134 -13.49 -12.65 -6.62
N ASN A 135 -13.24 -12.82 -5.33
CA ASN A 135 -14.27 -12.65 -4.32
C ASN A 135 -14.70 -11.16 -4.20
N LYS A 136 -15.85 -10.91 -3.58
CA LYS A 136 -16.41 -9.55 -3.47
C LYS A 136 -15.50 -8.54 -2.77
N PHE A 137 -14.67 -8.98 -1.83
CA PHE A 137 -13.77 -8.12 -1.04
C PHE A 137 -12.50 -7.77 -1.83
N GLN A 138 -11.92 -8.73 -2.54
CA GLN A 138 -10.86 -8.52 -3.51
C GLN A 138 -11.31 -7.61 -4.65
N ARG A 139 -12.54 -7.79 -5.16
CA ARG A 139 -13.14 -6.91 -6.17
C ARG A 139 -13.30 -5.48 -5.67
N LEU A 140 -13.80 -5.30 -4.44
CA LEU A 140 -13.87 -3.98 -3.80
C LEU A 140 -12.49 -3.34 -3.71
N PHE A 141 -11.48 -4.08 -3.24
CA PHE A 141 -10.11 -3.59 -3.16
C PHE A 141 -9.60 -3.13 -4.52
N LEU A 142 -9.75 -3.97 -5.55
CA LEU A 142 -9.32 -3.67 -6.92
C LEU A 142 -10.02 -2.43 -7.48
N ASN A 143 -11.35 -2.32 -7.34
CA ASN A 143 -12.11 -1.17 -7.82
C ASN A 143 -11.60 0.13 -7.18
N VAL A 144 -11.39 0.14 -5.86
CA VAL A 144 -10.90 1.33 -5.15
C VAL A 144 -9.44 1.66 -5.53
N VAL A 145 -8.59 0.64 -5.72
CA VAL A 145 -7.20 0.85 -6.22
C VAL A 145 -7.24 1.50 -7.60
N MET A 146 -8.07 0.98 -8.50
CA MET A 146 -8.20 1.49 -9.86
C MET A 146 -8.74 2.92 -9.85
N ASP A 147 -9.80 3.20 -9.09
CA ASP A 147 -10.35 4.53 -8.93
C ASP A 147 -9.29 5.53 -8.46
N GLU A 148 -8.48 5.18 -7.45
CA GLU A 148 -7.40 6.05 -6.96
C GLU A 148 -6.31 6.28 -8.03
N ILE A 149 -5.95 5.24 -8.80
CA ILE A 149 -4.96 5.36 -9.89
C ILE A 149 -5.47 6.27 -11.02
N PHE A 150 -6.75 6.18 -11.38
CA PHE A 150 -7.32 6.99 -12.46
C PHE A 150 -7.64 8.42 -12.01
N TYR A 151 -8.22 8.58 -10.82
CA TYR A 151 -8.57 9.90 -10.27
C TYR A 151 -7.34 10.76 -9.96
N SER A 152 -6.23 10.15 -9.53
CA SER A 152 -4.97 10.88 -9.30
C SER A 152 -4.30 11.41 -10.57
N LYS A 153 -4.80 11.06 -11.77
CA LYS A 153 -4.36 11.59 -13.07
C LYS A 153 -5.25 12.72 -13.62
N THR A 154 -6.43 12.97 -13.04
CA THR A 154 -7.43 13.92 -13.56
C THR A 154 -7.42 15.28 -12.85
N THR A 155 -6.26 15.81 -12.45
CA THR A 155 -6.23 17.26 -12.14
C THR A 155 -6.44 18.02 -13.46
N PRO A 156 -7.52 18.82 -13.59
CA PRO A 156 -7.90 19.40 -14.86
C PRO A 156 -6.93 20.54 -15.20
N LYS A 157 -5.98 20.29 -16.09
CA LYS A 157 -5.51 21.33 -17.01
C LYS A 157 -6.06 20.99 -18.39
N GLY A 158 -7.25 21.52 -18.65
CA GLY A 158 -7.77 21.80 -20.00
C GLY A 158 -7.88 20.63 -20.98
N THR A 159 -9.13 20.30 -21.31
CA THR A 159 -9.58 19.70 -22.60
C THR A 159 -9.07 18.31 -22.99
N SER A 160 -9.99 17.33 -23.01
CA SER A 160 -10.37 16.49 -24.18
C SER A 160 -10.73 15.05 -23.77
N SER A 161 -12.03 14.79 -23.66
CA SER A 161 -12.70 13.57 -23.15
C SER A 161 -12.63 12.33 -24.06
N GLY A 162 -11.55 12.12 -24.81
CA GLY A 162 -11.37 10.94 -25.68
C GLY A 162 -10.01 10.25 -25.56
N GLY A 163 -8.96 11.00 -25.18
CA GLY A 163 -7.61 10.44 -24.99
C GLY A 163 -7.44 9.69 -23.68
N GLU A 164 -8.12 10.13 -22.62
CA GLU A 164 -7.94 9.65 -21.25
C GLU A 164 -8.41 8.19 -21.08
N PHE A 165 -9.55 7.83 -21.68
CA PHE A 165 -10.05 6.45 -21.68
C PHE A 165 -9.14 5.50 -22.46
N LYS A 166 -8.49 5.98 -23.54
CA LYS A 166 -7.56 5.21 -24.36
C LYS A 166 -6.22 4.97 -23.65
N VAL A 167 -5.76 5.92 -22.85
CA VAL A 167 -4.57 5.79 -21.98
C VAL A 167 -4.85 4.86 -20.80
N ALA A 168 -6.03 4.96 -20.18
CA ALA A 168 -6.48 4.07 -19.12
C ALA A 168 -6.57 2.62 -19.63
N ALA A 169 -7.22 2.40 -20.78
CA ALA A 169 -7.31 1.10 -21.43
C ALA A 169 -5.92 0.53 -21.77
N LYS A 170 -5.01 1.33 -22.37
CA LYS A 170 -3.62 0.90 -22.62
C LYS A 170 -2.85 0.54 -21.35
N THR A 171 -3.08 1.27 -20.25
CA THR A 171 -2.41 0.98 -18.97
C THR A 171 -2.98 -0.28 -18.33
N ILE A 172 -4.30 -0.47 -18.37
CA ILE A 172 -4.97 -1.71 -17.92
C ILE A 172 -4.49 -2.90 -18.73
N THR A 173 -4.48 -2.80 -20.07
CA THR A 173 -3.95 -3.82 -20.96
C THR A 173 -2.46 -4.09 -20.68
N ALA A 174 -1.64 -3.06 -20.49
CA ALA A 174 -0.22 -3.22 -20.14
C ALA A 174 -0.01 -3.83 -18.75
N VAL A 175 -0.91 -3.59 -17.79
CA VAL A 175 -0.91 -4.23 -16.47
C VAL A 175 -1.26 -5.71 -16.61
N PHE A 176 -2.32 -6.04 -17.35
CA PHE A 176 -2.70 -7.43 -17.62
C PHE A 176 -1.65 -8.17 -18.46
N GLU A 177 -1.01 -7.52 -19.42
CA GLU A 177 0.11 -8.08 -20.20
C GLU A 177 1.35 -8.29 -19.33
N LYS A 178 1.74 -7.32 -18.49
CA LYS A 178 2.88 -7.48 -17.56
C LYS A 178 2.64 -8.52 -16.47
N ILE A 179 1.39 -8.71 -16.05
CA ILE A 179 1.00 -9.81 -15.17
C ILE A 179 1.20 -11.12 -15.92
N LYS A 180 0.70 -11.25 -17.16
CA LYS A 180 0.87 -12.45 -18.00
C LYS A 180 2.32 -12.79 -18.31
N THR A 181 3.19 -11.81 -18.60
CA THR A 181 4.59 -12.07 -18.98
C THR A 181 5.53 -12.34 -17.80
N ASN A 182 5.15 -11.97 -16.57
CA ASN A 182 5.91 -12.32 -15.35
C ASN A 182 5.45 -13.64 -14.72
N THR A 183 4.52 -14.35 -15.37
CA THR A 183 4.09 -15.71 -15.04
C THR A 183 4.84 -16.74 -15.89
N ASP A 184 6.12 -16.48 -16.22
CA ASP A 184 7.00 -17.56 -16.66
C ASP A 184 7.56 -18.24 -15.40
N ILE A 185 7.05 -19.44 -15.16
CA ILE A 185 7.17 -20.26 -13.96
C ILE A 185 8.55 -20.94 -13.98
N GLY A 186 9.61 -20.18 -13.76
CA GLY A 186 11.00 -20.67 -13.84
C GLY A 186 11.65 -21.10 -12.52
N GLU A 187 11.22 -20.59 -11.35
CA GLU A 187 12.03 -20.72 -10.11
C GLU A 187 11.27 -21.21 -8.87
N PHE A 188 10.22 -22.02 -9.02
CA PHE A 188 9.55 -22.63 -7.86
C PHE A 188 9.47 -24.16 -7.88
N LYS A 189 10.31 -24.83 -8.69
CA LYS A 189 10.44 -26.30 -8.70
C LYS A 189 11.69 -26.87 -8.01
N ASP A 190 12.66 -26.07 -7.60
CA ASP A 190 13.90 -26.58 -6.97
C ASP A 190 13.93 -26.44 -5.43
N GLY A 191 12.79 -26.14 -4.79
CA GLY A 191 12.69 -25.99 -3.33
C GLY A 191 12.00 -27.15 -2.60
N LEU A 192 11.53 -28.17 -3.32
CA LEU A 192 10.89 -29.36 -2.76
C LEU A 192 11.36 -30.60 -3.52
N SER A 193 12.61 -30.97 -3.26
CA SER A 193 13.15 -32.32 -3.44
C SER A 193 13.90 -32.70 -2.18
#